data_AF-A0A8R2F6R2-F1
#
_entry.id   AF-A0A8R2F6R2-F1
#
_cell.length_a   1.000
_cell.length_b   1.000
_cell.length_c   1.000
_cell.angle_alpha   90.00
_cell.angle_beta   90.00
_cell.angle_gamma   90.00
#
_symmetry.space_group_name_H-M   'P 1'
#
loop_
_entity.id
_entity.type
_entity.pdbx_description
1 polymer ?
#
loop_
_entity_poly.entity_id
_entity_poly.type
_entity_poly.pdbx_seq_one_letter_code
_entity_poly.pdbx_strand_id
1 'polypeptide(L)'
;MGSNSKQLVGLSGILIGVGEILGGLIFSILGQKTFDNNTNSKGLSHSAVIVLGFIVNIVAYGLIFINLPNDSPFGDTTAKSFIDPNQHLAIFCSFLLGFGDSCFNTQLYNLIGLRYSENSAPPMALFNFMQSIAAAVSFYYSNYFGIYVQLILLMASLTMATLSFFKVDESTDKRYYEEL
;
A
#
# COMPACT_ATOMS: atom_id res chain seq x y z
N MET A 1 10.66 6.81 -24.16
CA MET A 1 10.83 5.36 -24.02
C MET A 1 9.93 4.65 -25.04
N GLY A 2 10.13 4.91 -26.35
CA GLY A 2 9.03 4.88 -27.32
C GLY A 2 8.55 3.56 -27.94
N SER A 3 9.20 2.43 -27.64
CA SER A 3 8.78 1.11 -28.17
C SER A 3 8.58 0.04 -27.09
N ASN A 4 9.17 0.21 -25.90
CA ASN A 4 9.12 -0.74 -24.79
C ASN A 4 8.21 -0.30 -23.62
N SER A 5 7.66 0.92 -23.66
CA SER A 5 6.83 1.47 -22.58
C SER A 5 5.53 0.68 -22.34
N LYS A 6 4.89 0.13 -23.39
CA LYS A 6 3.71 -0.74 -23.24
C LYS A 6 4.04 -2.07 -22.55
N GLN A 7 5.19 -2.66 -22.86
CA GLN A 7 5.65 -3.87 -22.16
C GLN A 7 6.04 -3.57 -20.71
N LEU A 8 6.58 -2.36 -20.45
CA LEU A 8 6.91 -1.90 -19.11
C LEU A 8 5.70 -1.84 -18.19
N VAL A 9 4.57 -1.31 -18.67
CA VAL A 9 3.33 -1.22 -17.89
C VAL A 9 2.85 -2.62 -17.50
N GLY A 10 2.88 -3.57 -18.43
CA GLY A 10 2.53 -4.97 -18.14
C GLY A 10 3.49 -5.61 -17.15
N LEU A 11 4.80 -5.40 -17.30
CA LEU A 11 5.82 -5.93 -16.41
C LEU A 11 5.72 -5.32 -15.00
N SER A 12 5.46 -4.02 -14.89
CA SER A 12 5.17 -3.34 -13.63
C SER A 12 3.97 -3.96 -12.91
N GLY A 13 2.88 -4.25 -13.64
CA GLY A 13 1.72 -4.93 -13.06
C GLY A 13 2.03 -6.31 -12.50
N ILE A 14 2.85 -7.11 -13.20
CA ILE A 14 3.30 -8.42 -12.71
C ILE A 14 4.13 -8.25 -11.44
N LEU A 15 5.07 -7.30 -11.42
CA LEU A 15 5.94 -7.11 -10.26
C LEU A 15 5.21 -6.55 -9.04
N ILE A 16 4.17 -5.73 -9.24
CA ILE A 16 3.25 -5.33 -8.15
C ILE A 16 2.65 -6.58 -7.53
N GLY A 17 2.05 -7.47 -8.34
CA GLY A 17 1.45 -8.70 -7.83
C GLY A 17 2.45 -9.63 -7.12
N VAL A 18 3.69 -9.73 -7.62
CA VAL A 18 4.76 -10.47 -6.93
C VAL A 18 5.10 -9.84 -5.57
N GLY A 19 5.22 -8.52 -5.51
CA GLY A 19 5.43 -7.79 -4.26
C GLY A 19 4.30 -8.01 -3.26
N GLU A 20 3.06 -8.01 -3.73
CA GLU A 20 1.89 -8.24 -2.90
C GLU A 20 1.86 -9.64 -2.30
N ILE A 21 2.09 -10.66 -3.12
CA ILE A 21 2.10 -12.06 -2.67
C ILE A 21 3.22 -12.29 -1.66
N LEU A 22 4.42 -11.77 -1.91
CA LEU A 22 5.56 -11.94 -1.00
C LEU A 22 5.35 -11.21 0.32
N GLY A 23 4.92 -9.94 0.30
CA GLY A 23 4.65 -9.21 1.53
C GLY A 23 3.49 -9.82 2.33
N GLY A 24 2.41 -10.20 1.64
CA GLY A 24 1.29 -10.91 2.26
C GLY A 24 1.71 -12.21 2.94
N LEU A 25 2.49 -13.07 2.26
CA LEU A 25 3.00 -14.32 2.85
C LEU A 25 3.90 -14.07 4.06
N ILE A 26 4.89 -13.17 3.92
CA ILE A 26 5.86 -12.89 4.98
C ILE A 26 5.14 -12.37 6.23
N PHE A 27 4.27 -11.36 6.09
CA PHE A 27 3.62 -10.75 7.24
C PHE A 27 2.43 -11.55 7.77
N SER A 28 1.75 -12.33 6.92
CA SER A 28 0.72 -13.27 7.38
C SER A 28 1.31 -14.37 8.25
N ILE A 29 2.49 -14.91 7.89
CA ILE A 29 3.14 -15.98 8.66
C ILE A 29 3.82 -15.41 9.91
N LEU A 30 4.51 -14.27 9.79
CA LEU A 30 5.16 -13.62 10.93
C LEU A 30 4.14 -13.12 11.97
N GLY A 31 2.98 -12.63 11.54
CA GLY A 31 1.89 -12.24 12.44
C GLY A 31 1.38 -13.39 13.32
N GLN A 32 1.41 -14.63 12.82
CA GLN A 32 1.03 -15.82 13.60
C GLN A 32 2.14 -16.27 14.56
N LYS A 33 3.41 -16.19 14.17
CA LYS A 33 4.54 -16.70 14.96
C LYS A 33 4.96 -15.80 16.12
N THR A 34 4.67 -14.51 16.06
CA THR A 34 4.97 -13.55 17.15
C THR A 34 3.99 -13.65 18.33
N PHE A 35 2.90 -14.41 18.23
CA PHE A 35 1.98 -14.67 19.35
C PHE A 35 2.51 -15.67 20.39
N ASP A 36 3.55 -16.45 20.06
CA ASP A 36 3.95 -17.63 20.86
C ASP A 36 5.21 -17.41 21.73
N ASN A 37 5.95 -16.32 21.54
CA ASN A 37 7.16 -16.04 22.32
C ASN A 37 7.04 -14.72 23.08
N ASN A 38 6.57 -14.83 24.33
CA ASN A 38 6.95 -14.02 25.49
C ASN A 38 7.03 -12.48 25.29
N THR A 39 6.14 -11.76 26.00
CA THR A 39 6.18 -10.32 26.39
C THR A 39 5.06 -9.44 25.77
N ASN A 40 3.97 -9.26 26.53
CA ASN A 40 3.19 -8.02 26.79
C ASN A 40 2.82 -7.01 25.66
N SER A 41 3.08 -7.27 24.37
CA SER A 41 2.90 -6.26 23.31
C SER A 41 2.14 -6.81 22.09
N LYS A 42 0.91 -7.31 22.29
CA LYS A 42 0.04 -7.77 21.19
C LYS A 42 -0.27 -6.65 20.17
N GLY A 43 -0.39 -5.40 20.60
CA GLY A 43 -0.64 -4.25 19.69
C GLY A 43 0.59 -3.81 18.86
N LEU A 44 1.81 -4.09 19.33
CA LEU A 44 3.03 -3.50 18.74
C LEU A 44 3.44 -4.18 17.42
N SER A 45 3.03 -5.45 17.21
CA SER A 45 3.33 -6.18 15.97
C SER A 45 2.50 -5.69 14.78
N HIS A 46 1.19 -5.48 14.98
CA HIS A 46 0.29 -4.96 13.93
C HIS A 46 0.68 -3.54 13.50
N SER A 47 0.90 -2.68 14.50
CA SER A 47 1.38 -1.32 14.31
C SER A 47 2.75 -1.26 13.62
N ALA A 48 3.70 -2.15 13.96
CA ALA A 48 5.03 -2.18 13.34
C ALA A 48 4.99 -2.53 11.84
N VAL A 49 4.16 -3.50 11.43
CA VAL A 49 4.04 -3.87 10.01
C VAL A 49 3.44 -2.74 9.18
N ILE A 50 2.48 -1.99 9.72
CA ILE A 50 1.92 -0.82 9.03
C ILE A 50 2.94 0.32 8.92
N VAL A 51 3.74 0.57 9.95
CA VAL A 51 4.84 1.56 9.87
C VAL A 51 5.85 1.15 8.81
N LEU A 52 6.20 -0.14 8.73
CA LEU A 52 7.07 -0.66 7.68
C LEU A 52 6.46 -0.41 6.29
N GLY A 53 5.18 -0.78 6.09
CA GLY A 53 4.47 -0.54 4.83
C GLY A 53 4.43 0.95 4.46
N PHE A 54 4.23 1.82 5.45
CA PHE A 54 4.25 3.27 5.27
C PHE A 54 5.62 3.75 4.79
N ILE A 55 6.71 3.34 5.44
CA ILE A 55 8.07 3.71 5.04
C ILE A 55 8.38 3.21 3.63
N VAL A 56 8.04 1.95 3.32
CA VAL A 56 8.27 1.36 1.99
C VAL A 56 7.51 2.14 0.91
N ASN A 57 6.24 2.47 1.14
CA ASN A 57 5.45 3.25 0.19
C ASN A 57 5.96 4.69 0.03
N ILE A 58 6.41 5.35 1.11
CA ILE A 58 7.07 6.66 1.01
C ILE A 58 8.33 6.59 0.15
N VAL A 59 9.17 5.59 0.37
CA VAL A 59 10.39 5.38 -0.41
C VAL A 59 10.01 5.13 -1.87
N ALA A 60 9.02 4.29 -2.14
CA ALA A 60 8.53 4.03 -3.49
C ALA A 60 8.04 5.31 -4.18
N TYR A 61 7.21 6.11 -3.52
CA TYR A 61 6.72 7.38 -4.07
C TYR A 61 7.85 8.37 -4.36
N GLY A 62 8.84 8.46 -3.45
CA GLY A 62 10.03 9.29 -3.65
C GLY A 62 10.87 8.83 -4.86
N LEU A 63 11.08 7.52 -5.01
CA LEU A 63 11.79 6.97 -6.17
C LEU A 63 11.02 7.20 -7.48
N ILE A 64 9.69 7.05 -7.47
CA ILE A 64 8.85 7.32 -8.65
C ILE A 64 8.93 8.81 -9.02
N PHE A 65 8.87 9.70 -8.04
CA PHE A 65 8.98 11.15 -8.26
C PHE A 65 10.32 11.54 -8.90
N ILE A 66 11.42 10.91 -8.47
CA ILE A 66 12.77 11.18 -9.00
C ILE A 66 12.96 10.55 -10.39
N ASN A 67 12.38 9.36 -10.62
CA ASN A 67 12.59 8.58 -11.83
C ASN A 67 11.67 9.01 -12.99
N LEU A 68 10.41 9.39 -12.73
CA LEU A 68 9.41 9.66 -13.76
C LEU A 68 9.11 11.18 -13.92
N PRO A 69 9.11 11.72 -15.16
CA PRO A 69 8.67 13.09 -15.41
C PRO A 69 7.14 13.24 -15.27
N ASN A 70 6.66 14.46 -14.99
CA ASN A 70 5.25 14.73 -14.70
C ASN A 70 4.26 14.23 -15.78
N ASP A 71 4.67 14.29 -17.05
CA ASP A 71 3.87 13.93 -18.21
C ASP A 71 3.93 12.43 -18.57
N SER A 72 4.63 11.61 -17.78
CA SER A 72 4.69 10.15 -17.98
C SER A 72 3.33 9.47 -18.19
N PRO A 73 2.22 9.89 -17.54
CA PRO A 73 0.91 9.29 -17.77
C PRO A 73 0.28 9.62 -19.12
N PHE A 74 0.68 10.73 -19.78
CA PHE A 74 0.01 11.27 -20.97
C PHE A 74 0.68 10.90 -22.29
N GLY A 75 1.87 10.30 -22.27
CA GLY A 75 2.56 9.81 -23.46
C GLY A 75 4.09 9.78 -23.30
N ASP A 76 4.78 9.37 -24.36
CA ASP A 76 6.24 9.45 -24.41
C ASP A 76 6.71 10.90 -24.27
N THR A 77 7.29 11.22 -23.12
CA THR A 77 7.87 12.54 -22.89
C THR A 77 9.36 12.54 -23.23
N THR A 78 9.80 13.53 -24.00
CA THR A 78 11.22 13.88 -24.26
C THR A 78 11.80 14.80 -23.18
N ALA A 79 11.02 15.13 -22.15
CA ALA A 79 11.43 15.98 -21.04
C ALA A 79 12.38 15.23 -20.08
N LYS A 80 13.53 15.84 -19.78
CA LYS A 80 14.51 15.30 -18.83
C LYS A 80 13.88 15.16 -17.44
N SER A 81 13.77 13.92 -16.95
CA SER A 81 13.73 13.66 -15.50
C SER A 81 15.02 14.13 -14.84
N PHE A 82 14.99 14.35 -13.52
CA PHE A 82 16.18 14.72 -12.73
C PHE A 82 17.32 13.68 -12.82
N ILE A 83 16.99 12.42 -13.15
CA ILE A 83 17.89 11.31 -13.48
C ILE A 83 17.44 10.70 -14.82
N ASP A 84 18.36 10.17 -15.63
CA ASP A 84 18.02 9.44 -16.85
C ASP A 84 17.03 8.29 -16.53
N PRO A 85 15.82 8.26 -17.16
CA PRO A 85 14.77 7.31 -16.83
C PRO A 85 15.27 5.86 -16.85
N ASN A 86 15.33 5.21 -15.69
CA ASN A 86 15.84 3.85 -15.58
C ASN A 86 14.66 2.87 -15.42
N GLN A 87 14.48 2.05 -16.44
CA GLN A 87 13.46 0.99 -16.50
C GLN A 87 13.55 0.02 -15.31
N HIS A 88 14.76 -0.37 -14.90
CA HIS A 88 14.95 -1.29 -13.77
C HIS A 88 14.47 -0.66 -12.45
N LEU A 89 14.72 0.64 -12.28
CA LEU A 89 14.28 1.38 -11.10
C LEU A 89 12.75 1.52 -11.08
N ALA A 90 12.10 1.71 -12.23
CA ALA A 90 10.64 1.78 -12.31
C ALA A 90 9.97 0.43 -11.96
N ILE A 91 10.54 -0.67 -12.45
CA ILE A 91 10.08 -2.03 -12.12
C ILE A 91 10.30 -2.33 -10.63
N PHE A 92 11.45 -1.92 -10.07
CA PHE A 92 11.71 -2.04 -8.64
C PHE A 92 10.72 -1.23 -7.79
N CYS A 93 10.38 0.00 -8.20
CA CYS A 93 9.34 0.79 -7.53
C CYS A 93 7.98 0.07 -7.56
N SER A 94 7.65 -0.57 -8.69
CA SER A 94 6.40 -1.33 -8.84
C SER A 94 6.35 -2.50 -7.84
N PHE A 95 7.47 -3.20 -7.66
CA PHE A 95 7.60 -4.23 -6.62
C PHE A 95 7.44 -3.66 -5.20
N LEU A 96 8.09 -2.52 -4.89
CA LEU A 96 7.98 -1.88 -3.57
C LEU A 96 6.55 -1.43 -3.26
N LEU A 97 5.84 -0.89 -4.25
CA LEU A 97 4.44 -0.49 -4.11
C LEU A 97 3.57 -1.69 -3.72
N GLY A 98 3.67 -2.80 -4.47
CA GLY A 98 2.91 -4.02 -4.13
C GLY A 98 3.28 -4.59 -2.76
N PHE A 99 4.58 -4.57 -2.42
CA PHE A 99 5.04 -4.99 -1.10
C PHE A 99 4.47 -4.13 0.03
N GLY A 100 4.52 -2.80 -0.12
CA GLY A 100 3.93 -1.85 0.84
C GLY A 100 2.43 -2.02 0.99
N ASP A 101 1.70 -2.14 -0.12
CA ASP A 101 0.23 -2.31 -0.13
C ASP A 101 -0.21 -3.59 0.56
N SER A 102 0.53 -4.70 0.38
CA SER A 102 0.22 -5.94 1.10
C SER A 102 0.36 -5.82 2.62
N CYS A 103 1.26 -4.96 3.11
CA CYS A 103 1.40 -4.71 4.55
C CYS A 103 0.11 -4.07 5.10
N PHE A 104 -0.44 -3.06 4.40
CA PHE A 104 -1.68 -2.43 4.79
C PHE A 104 -2.87 -3.38 4.67
N ASN A 105 -3.02 -4.06 3.54
CA ASN A 105 -4.14 -4.97 3.30
C ASN A 105 -4.19 -6.09 4.34
N THR A 106 -3.05 -6.74 4.61
CA THR A 106 -2.97 -7.82 5.60
C THR A 106 -3.39 -7.34 6.98
N GLN A 107 -2.88 -6.17 7.41
CA GLN A 107 -3.16 -5.67 8.74
C GLN A 107 -4.57 -5.12 8.90
N LEU A 108 -5.15 -4.53 7.85
CA LEU A 108 -6.52 -4.06 7.86
C LEU A 108 -7.52 -5.22 7.90
N TYR A 109 -7.26 -6.30 7.16
CA TYR A 109 -8.07 -7.51 7.22
C TYR A 109 -8.00 -8.19 8.58
N ASN A 110 -6.81 -8.25 9.20
CA ASN A 110 -6.66 -8.72 10.57
C ASN A 110 -7.48 -7.87 11.55
N LEU A 111 -7.41 -6.54 11.45
CA LEU A 111 -8.15 -5.62 12.31
C LEU A 111 -9.68 -5.78 12.17
N ILE A 112 -10.19 -5.91 10.94
CA ILE A 112 -11.61 -6.18 10.68
C ILE A 112 -12.02 -7.53 11.27
N GLY A 113 -11.19 -8.56 11.07
CA GLY A 113 -11.43 -9.91 11.60
C GLY A 113 -11.43 -9.97 13.12
N LEU A 114 -10.57 -9.18 13.79
CA LEU A 114 -10.54 -9.08 15.25
C LEU A 114 -11.74 -8.31 15.81
N ARG A 115 -12.10 -7.18 15.17
CA ARG A 115 -13.17 -6.30 15.67
C ARG A 115 -14.58 -6.81 15.39
N TYR A 116 -14.75 -7.58 14.31
CA TYR A 116 -16.02 -8.15 13.89
C TYR A 116 -15.89 -9.68 13.79
N SER A 117 -15.35 -10.31 14.84
CA SER A 117 -15.06 -11.75 14.87
C SER A 117 -16.30 -12.62 14.66
N GLU A 118 -17.46 -12.20 15.15
CA GLU A 118 -18.73 -12.93 14.98
C GLU A 118 -19.29 -12.84 13.56
N ASN A 119 -19.04 -11.75 12.83
CA ASN A 119 -19.53 -11.56 11.47
C ASN A 119 -18.65 -10.58 10.67
N SER A 120 -17.49 -11.07 10.22
CA SER A 120 -16.48 -10.26 9.52
C SER A 120 -16.79 -10.04 8.04
N ALA A 121 -17.69 -10.85 7.46
CA ALA A 121 -18.01 -10.79 6.03
C ALA A 121 -18.68 -9.47 5.59
N PRO A 122 -19.70 -8.92 6.29
CA PRO A 122 -20.30 -7.64 5.90
C PRO A 122 -19.33 -6.44 5.99
N PRO A 123 -18.54 -6.26 7.08
CA PRO A 123 -17.52 -5.21 7.14
C PRO A 123 -16.44 -5.34 6.06
N MET A 124 -16.00 -6.58 5.79
CA MET A 124 -15.04 -6.88 4.72
C MET A 124 -15.59 -6.50 3.33
N ALA A 125 -16.85 -6.85 3.05
CA ALA A 125 -17.51 -6.50 1.80
C ALA A 125 -17.64 -4.98 1.63
N LEU A 126 -18.01 -4.27 2.69
CA LEU A 126 -18.08 -2.81 2.69
C LEU A 126 -16.71 -2.18 2.42
N PHE A 127 -15.65 -2.73 3.02
CA PHE A 127 -14.28 -2.27 2.78
C PHE A 127 -13.86 -2.42 1.31
N ASN A 128 -14.04 -3.61 0.72
CA ASN A 128 -13.72 -3.86 -0.69
C ASN A 128 -14.56 -3.00 -1.65
N PHE A 129 -15.80 -2.70 -1.28
CA PHE A 129 -16.65 -1.78 -2.03
C PHE A 129 -16.09 -0.35 -2.03
N MET A 130 -15.67 0.16 -0.86
CA MET A 130 -15.04 1.48 -0.77
C MET A 130 -13.71 1.53 -1.52
N GLN A 131 -12.91 0.46 -1.47
CA GLN A 131 -11.67 0.34 -2.25
C GLN A 131 -11.95 0.39 -3.76
N SER A 132 -13.02 -0.25 -4.22
CA SER A 132 -13.43 -0.23 -5.63
C SER A 132 -13.88 1.16 -6.09
N ILE A 133 -14.61 1.89 -5.25
CA ILE A 133 -14.97 3.29 -5.51
C ILE A 133 -13.70 4.15 -5.59
N ALA A 134 -12.79 4.01 -4.63
CA ALA A 134 -11.54 4.75 -4.62
C ALA A 134 -10.70 4.47 -5.88
N ALA A 135 -10.59 3.21 -6.30
CA ALA A 135 -9.92 2.82 -7.53
C ALA A 135 -10.58 3.42 -8.79
N ALA A 136 -11.91 3.44 -8.85
CA ALA A 136 -12.63 4.07 -9.96
C ALA A 136 -12.38 5.58 -10.03
N VAL A 137 -12.39 6.27 -8.88
CA VAL A 137 -12.02 7.68 -8.79
C VAL A 137 -10.57 7.89 -9.23
N SER A 138 -9.66 7.01 -8.82
CA SER A 138 -8.25 7.04 -9.23
C SER A 138 -8.04 6.90 -10.72
N PHE A 139 -8.76 5.98 -11.37
CA PHE A 139 -8.72 5.86 -12.84
C PHE A 139 -9.37 7.05 -13.53
N TYR A 140 -10.38 7.68 -12.92
CA TYR A 140 -10.99 8.86 -13.50
C TYR A 140 -10.02 10.06 -13.49
N TYR A 141 -9.44 10.40 -12.32
CA TYR A 141 -8.54 11.55 -12.23
C TYR A 141 -7.21 11.33 -12.94
N SER A 142 -6.79 10.07 -13.13
CA SER A 142 -5.50 9.78 -13.79
C SER A 142 -5.44 10.24 -15.25
N ASN A 143 -6.61 10.42 -15.88
CA ASN A 143 -6.74 10.95 -17.25
C ASN A 143 -6.59 12.48 -17.33
N TYR A 144 -6.59 13.19 -16.20
CA TYR A 144 -6.55 14.66 -16.16
C TYR A 144 -5.30 15.20 -15.45
N PHE A 145 -4.75 14.46 -14.49
CA PHE A 145 -3.63 14.91 -13.65
C PHE A 145 -2.35 14.14 -13.91
N GLY A 146 -1.23 14.87 -14.01
CA GLY A 146 0.12 14.30 -14.14
C GLY A 146 0.59 13.56 -12.90
N ILE A 147 1.66 12.77 -13.03
CA ILE A 147 2.05 11.78 -12.02
C ILE A 147 2.39 12.41 -10.66
N TYR A 148 2.84 13.68 -10.63
CA TYR A 148 3.17 14.36 -9.38
C TYR A 148 1.94 14.63 -8.52
N VAL A 149 0.83 15.04 -9.13
CA VAL A 149 -0.43 15.25 -8.40
C VAL A 149 -0.96 13.93 -7.86
N GLN A 150 -0.87 12.86 -8.67
CA GLN A 150 -1.28 11.52 -8.24
C GLN A 150 -0.45 11.02 -7.04
N LEU A 151 0.87 11.23 -7.06
CA LEU A 151 1.76 10.87 -5.94
C LEU A 151 1.47 11.67 -4.68
N ILE A 152 1.17 12.97 -4.80
CA ILE A 152 0.82 13.81 -3.65
C ILE A 152 -0.51 13.33 -3.03
N LEU A 153 -1.51 13.00 -3.86
CA LEU A 153 -2.78 12.44 -3.38
C LEU A 153 -2.56 11.09 -2.67
N LEU A 154 -1.75 10.21 -3.25
CA LEU A 154 -1.39 8.93 -2.64
C LEU A 154 -0.69 9.13 -1.30
N MET A 155 0.30 10.01 -1.22
CA MET A 155 1.01 10.35 0.02
C MET A 155 0.06 10.88 1.11
N ALA A 156 -0.83 11.80 0.75
CA ALA A 156 -1.83 12.33 1.68
C ALA A 156 -2.80 11.23 2.15
N SER A 157 -3.32 10.40 1.24
CA SER A 157 -4.20 9.29 1.61
C SER A 157 -3.49 8.24 2.48
N LEU A 158 -2.22 7.95 2.21
CA LEU A 158 -1.40 7.00 2.96
C LEU A 158 -1.18 7.48 4.40
N THR A 159 -0.81 8.75 4.58
CA THR A 159 -0.65 9.34 5.92
C THR A 159 -1.97 9.33 6.70
N MET A 160 -3.09 9.68 6.06
CA MET A 160 -4.42 9.60 6.68
C MET A 160 -4.81 8.16 7.06
N ALA A 161 -4.51 7.19 6.20
CA ALA A 161 -4.76 5.77 6.46
C ALA A 161 -3.97 5.27 7.66
N THR A 162 -2.66 5.56 7.73
CA THR A 162 -1.81 5.18 8.85
C THR A 162 -2.28 5.80 10.18
N LEU A 163 -2.61 7.09 10.19
CA LEU A 163 -3.13 7.76 11.39
C LEU A 163 -4.48 7.19 11.84
N SER A 164 -5.36 6.89 10.88
CA SER A 164 -6.66 6.29 11.17
C SER A 164 -6.50 4.88 11.74
N PHE A 165 -5.56 4.09 11.19
CA PHE A 165 -5.26 2.77 11.70
C PHE A 165 -4.83 2.82 13.17
N PHE A 166 -3.86 3.67 13.52
CA PHE A 166 -3.39 3.77 14.91
C PHE A 166 -4.51 4.10 15.90
N LYS A 167 -5.41 5.02 15.53
CA LYS A 167 -6.57 5.35 16.38
C LYS A 167 -7.51 4.16 16.58
N VAL A 168 -7.74 3.38 15.53
CA VAL A 168 -8.64 2.22 15.57
C VAL A 168 -8.00 1.06 16.31
N ASP A 169 -6.69 0.84 16.13
CA ASP A 169 -5.89 -0.18 16.82
C ASP A 169 -5.91 0.07 18.34
N GLU A 170 -5.59 1.30 18.78
CA GLU A 170 -5.65 1.69 20.20
C GLU A 170 -7.05 1.53 20.80
N SER A 171 -8.10 1.85 20.04
CA SER A 171 -9.48 1.68 20.48
C SER A 171 -9.89 0.21 20.60
N THR A 172 -9.29 -0.67 19.80
CA THR A 172 -9.60 -2.11 19.79
C THR A 172 -8.89 -2.80 20.95
N ASP A 173 -7.64 -2.41 21.25
CA ASP A 173 -6.90 -2.91 22.41
C ASP A 173 -7.65 -2.58 23.72
N LYS A 174 -8.16 -1.34 23.89
CA LYS A 174 -8.94 -0.93 25.07
C LYS A 174 -10.18 -1.78 25.32
N ARG A 175 -10.96 -2.11 24.28
CA ARG A 175 -12.17 -2.95 24.44
C ARG A 175 -11.83 -4.37 24.86
N TYR A 176 -10.74 -4.93 24.34
CA TYR A 176 -10.33 -6.29 24.69
C TYR A 176 -10.01 -6.41 26.19
N TYR A 177 -9.44 -5.37 26.80
CA TYR A 177 -9.20 -5.34 28.25
C TYR A 177 -10.43 -5.04 29.10
N GLU A 178 -11.48 -4.43 28.55
CA GLU A 178 -12.75 -4.19 29.26
C GLU A 178 -13.65 -5.44 29.32
N GLU A 179 -13.45 -6.39 28.39
CA GLU A 179 -14.18 -7.67 28.33
C GLU A 179 -13.52 -8.80 29.17
N LEU A 180 -12.35 -8.55 29.77
CA LEU A 180 -11.58 -9.45 30.65
C LEU A 180 -11.82 -9.15 32.13
#